data_AF-A0A7X7PT77-F1
#
_entry.id   AF-A0A7X7PT77-F1
#
_cell.length_a   1.000
_cell.length_b   1.000
_cell.length_c   1.000
_cell.angle_alpha   90.00
_cell.angle_beta   90.00
_cell.angle_gamma   90.00
#
_symmetry.space_group_name_H-M   'P 1'
#
loop_
_entity.id
_entity.type
_entity.pdbx_description
1 polymer ?
#
loop_
_entity_poly.entity_id
_entity_poly.type
_entity_poly.pdbx_seq_one_letter_code
_entity_poly.pdbx_strand_id
1 'polypeptide(L)'
;MTALSAPSWSGASASVPDERPTRDTRAVRACTVIALLSTTVLARFGANVGGESLPISLAALYVLVAALALSQRARIEGTTMMLYGSVLVFAYVSWFMNTSYGAVNRASPSSLLFLIALYLPFVITMRASLGDASEWRWTVRAFGNIALLCALAGIAQFFAQFIIDTPWLFDFSHYLPEAVRNLGTYNTQIPVGNLYKSNGFFLREPSAFSFLMALAAIVELNTEKRWHRVALFVFALLLTYSGTGLLALILGLMFPLGLKTLGRLVAIAVGGMLLIALLGDALNLSFTVNRIQEFGSEHSSAYIRYVAPLHVIASSIDSTPWTALFGHGPGSIQRTSQAFQAFDPTWAKLIFEYGLLGCAALVSLVVHALVRSGVPAQMRAVLFFCWLIMGGHLLSPDNVSTLYVLACMWRRDVASVEAAARPSENAALPHARSV
;
A
#
# COMPACT_ATOMS: atom_id res chain seq x y z
N MET A 1 -45.37 8.28 -59.06
CA MET A 1 -45.33 9.38 -58.08
C MET A 1 -45.89 8.85 -56.77
N THR A 2 -45.02 8.30 -55.93
CA THR A 2 -45.36 7.72 -54.62
C THR A 2 -44.37 8.32 -53.64
N ALA A 3 -44.84 9.29 -52.86
CA ALA A 3 -44.03 10.00 -51.88
C ALA A 3 -43.80 9.09 -50.66
N LEU A 4 -42.54 8.71 -50.42
CA LEU A 4 -42.10 8.04 -49.20
C LEU A 4 -41.91 9.10 -48.11
N SER A 5 -42.72 9.01 -47.07
CA SER A 5 -42.63 9.81 -45.84
C SER A 5 -41.41 9.40 -45.03
N ALA A 6 -40.54 10.38 -44.74
CA ALA A 6 -39.39 10.19 -43.85
C ALA A 6 -39.85 9.97 -42.39
N PRO A 7 -39.23 9.04 -41.64
CA PRO A 7 -39.54 8.85 -40.23
C PRO A 7 -39.03 10.03 -39.39
N SER A 8 -39.93 10.68 -38.66
CA SER A 8 -39.61 11.72 -37.69
C SER A 8 -38.93 11.10 -36.47
N TRP A 9 -37.61 11.25 -36.38
CA TRP A 9 -36.85 10.94 -35.18
C TRP A 9 -37.13 12.03 -34.14
N SER A 10 -38.13 11.82 -33.29
CA SER A 10 -38.29 12.59 -32.07
C SER A 10 -37.18 12.22 -31.09
N GLY A 11 -36.12 13.02 -31.10
CA GLY A 11 -35.03 12.95 -30.13
C GLY A 11 -35.55 13.24 -28.72
N ALA A 12 -36.03 12.21 -28.04
CA ALA A 12 -36.16 12.23 -26.60
C ALA A 12 -34.73 12.29 -26.03
N SER A 13 -34.26 13.50 -25.72
CA SER A 13 -33.08 13.70 -24.91
C SER A 13 -33.32 13.02 -23.57
N ALA A 14 -32.85 11.79 -23.41
CA ALA A 14 -32.83 11.13 -22.13
C ALA A 14 -32.04 12.03 -21.18
N SER A 15 -32.76 12.72 -20.30
CA SER A 15 -32.17 13.56 -19.27
C SER A 15 -31.20 12.69 -18.49
N VAL A 16 -29.89 12.96 -18.62
CA VAL A 16 -28.87 12.36 -17.77
C VAL A 16 -29.31 12.66 -16.34
N PRO A 17 -29.65 11.66 -15.52
CA PRO A 17 -30.11 11.91 -14.16
C PRO A 17 -29.06 12.75 -13.43
N ASP A 18 -29.51 13.78 -12.70
CA ASP A 18 -28.63 14.57 -11.83
C ASP A 18 -28.02 13.63 -10.77
N GLU A 19 -26.82 13.11 -11.02
CA GLU A 19 -26.09 12.11 -10.21
C GLU A 19 -25.57 12.72 -8.90
N ARG A 20 -26.47 13.31 -8.10
CA ARG A 20 -26.10 13.71 -6.75
C ARG A 20 -25.81 12.45 -5.93
N PRO A 21 -24.66 12.37 -5.24
CA PRO A 21 -24.32 11.19 -4.45
C PRO A 21 -25.37 11.02 -3.34
N THR A 22 -25.92 9.80 -3.27
CA THR A 22 -26.84 9.37 -2.22
C THR A 22 -26.19 9.51 -0.84
N ARG A 23 -27.00 9.57 0.22
CA ARG A 23 -26.53 9.66 1.60
C ARG A 23 -25.51 8.55 1.92
N ASP A 24 -25.77 7.34 1.44
CA ASP A 24 -24.93 6.17 1.66
C ASP A 24 -23.57 6.29 0.97
N THR A 25 -23.53 6.81 -0.26
CA THR A 25 -22.28 7.10 -0.97
C THR A 25 -21.43 8.13 -0.22
N ARG A 26 -22.06 9.16 0.37
CA ARG A 26 -21.33 10.16 1.17
C ARG A 26 -20.74 9.55 2.44
N ALA A 27 -21.46 8.65 3.11
CA ALA A 27 -20.97 7.97 4.31
C ALA A 27 -19.77 7.08 4.00
N VAL A 28 -19.84 6.27 2.95
CA VAL A 28 -18.71 5.43 2.49
C VAL A 28 -17.51 6.30 2.13
N ARG A 29 -17.70 7.36 1.34
CA ARG A 29 -16.65 8.32 0.97
C ARG A 29 -15.98 8.96 2.19
N ALA A 30 -16.76 9.40 3.18
CA ALA A 30 -16.23 9.95 4.42
C ALA A 30 -15.37 8.92 5.17
N CYS A 31 -15.87 7.68 5.31
CA CYS A 31 -15.11 6.60 5.95
C CYS A 31 -13.85 6.22 5.17
N THR A 32 -13.88 6.28 3.83
CA THR A 32 -12.70 6.07 2.99
C THR A 32 -11.64 7.16 3.23
N VAL A 33 -12.04 8.42 3.34
CA VAL A 33 -11.12 9.52 3.67
C VAL A 33 -10.54 9.36 5.07
N ILE A 34 -11.36 8.99 6.06
CA ILE A 34 -10.89 8.69 7.42
C ILE A 34 -9.87 7.54 7.40
N ALA A 35 -10.12 6.48 6.64
CA ALA A 35 -9.19 5.37 6.48
C ALA A 35 -7.88 5.79 5.77
N LEU A 36 -7.92 6.70 4.79
CA LEU A 36 -6.70 7.20 4.15
C LEU A 36 -5.91 8.17 5.04
N LEU A 37 -6.60 9.03 5.79
CA LEU A 37 -5.98 9.93 6.77
C LEU A 37 -5.34 9.14 7.90
N SER A 38 -5.97 8.04 8.34
CA SER A 38 -5.46 7.23 9.44
C SER A 38 -4.15 6.50 9.10
N THR A 39 -3.96 6.08 7.85
CA THR A 39 -2.70 5.46 7.40
C THR A 39 -1.60 6.47 7.06
N THR A 40 -1.91 7.77 7.02
CA THR A 40 -0.98 8.83 6.61
C THR A 40 -0.81 9.89 7.70
N VAL A 41 -1.72 10.86 7.75
CA VAL A 41 -1.68 12.03 8.64
C VAL A 41 -1.76 11.62 10.12
N LEU A 42 -2.55 10.59 10.43
CA LEU A 42 -2.72 10.11 11.81
C LEU A 42 -1.87 8.87 12.12
N ALA A 43 -0.83 8.58 11.33
CA ALA A 43 -0.03 7.37 11.51
C ALA A 43 0.64 7.27 12.90
N ARG A 44 0.86 8.40 13.58
CA ARG A 44 1.43 8.50 14.93
C ARG A 44 0.42 8.32 16.07
N PHE A 45 -0.87 8.22 15.75
CA PHE A 45 -1.92 8.07 16.73
C PHE A 45 -2.37 6.60 16.83
N GLY A 46 -2.61 6.16 18.06
CA GLY A 46 -3.03 4.80 18.38
C GLY A 46 -3.74 4.79 19.73
N ALA A 47 -4.51 3.75 20.00
CA ALA A 47 -5.13 3.54 21.30
C ALA A 47 -4.30 2.52 22.07
N ASN A 48 -3.79 2.92 23.24
CA ASN A 48 -3.00 2.03 24.09
C ASN A 48 -3.90 1.27 25.06
N VAL A 49 -3.92 -0.06 24.95
CA VAL A 49 -4.73 -0.93 25.78
C VAL A 49 -3.87 -2.10 26.24
N GLY A 50 -3.64 -2.20 27.56
CA GLY A 50 -2.88 -3.32 28.13
C GLY A 50 -1.40 -3.35 27.75
N GLY A 51 -0.77 -2.19 27.53
CA GLY A 51 0.65 -2.07 27.17
C GLY A 51 0.95 -2.23 25.67
N GLU A 52 -0.06 -2.57 24.86
CA GLU A 52 0.03 -2.65 23.41
C GLU A 52 -0.67 -1.46 22.75
N SER A 53 -0.15 -1.01 21.61
CA SER A 53 -0.75 0.06 20.80
C SER A 53 -1.55 -0.51 19.65
N LEU A 54 -2.83 -0.11 19.56
CA LEU A 54 -3.69 -0.36 18.41
C LEU A 54 -3.70 0.88 17.51
N PRO A 55 -3.10 0.84 16.31
CA PRO A 55 -3.12 1.98 15.39
C PRO A 55 -4.55 2.38 15.00
N ILE A 56 -4.81 3.69 14.90
CA ILE A 56 -6.13 4.21 14.48
C ILE A 56 -6.53 3.71 13.09
N SER A 57 -5.55 3.37 12.24
CA SER A 57 -5.81 2.79 10.92
C SER A 57 -6.60 1.49 10.95
N LEU A 58 -6.40 0.63 11.95
CA LEU A 58 -7.20 -0.58 12.09
C LEU A 58 -8.67 -0.26 12.40
N ALA A 59 -8.91 0.64 13.35
CA ALA A 59 -10.26 1.08 13.70
C ALA A 59 -10.96 1.73 12.50
N ALA A 60 -10.26 2.62 11.79
CA ALA A 60 -10.78 3.29 10.60
C ALA A 60 -11.10 2.30 9.47
N LEU A 61 -10.30 1.25 9.28
CA LEU A 61 -10.57 0.18 8.33
C LEU A 61 -11.87 -0.55 8.65
N TYR A 62 -12.11 -0.89 9.92
CA TYR A 62 -13.35 -1.53 10.34
C TYR A 62 -14.57 -0.61 10.26
N VAL A 63 -14.41 0.69 10.55
CA VAL A 63 -15.47 1.68 10.33
C VAL A 63 -15.85 1.76 8.84
N LEU A 64 -14.87 1.72 7.94
CA LEU A 64 -15.13 1.65 6.50
C LEU A 64 -15.86 0.35 6.11
N VAL A 65 -15.41 -0.80 6.61
CA VAL A 65 -16.08 -2.09 6.37
C VAL A 65 -17.52 -2.08 6.87
N ALA A 66 -17.76 -1.55 8.07
CA ALA A 66 -19.10 -1.38 8.63
C ALA A 66 -19.96 -0.44 7.77
N ALA A 67 -19.40 0.69 7.30
CA ALA A 67 -20.10 1.60 6.41
C ALA A 67 -20.48 0.92 5.08
N LEU A 68 -19.60 0.09 4.50
CA LEU A 68 -19.91 -0.71 3.31
C LEU A 68 -21.06 -1.70 3.56
N ALA A 69 -21.04 -2.39 4.71
CA ALA A 69 -22.08 -3.35 5.09
C ALA A 69 -23.44 -2.67 5.33
N LEU A 70 -23.46 -1.62 6.14
CA LEU A 70 -24.68 -0.86 6.48
C LEU A 70 -25.29 -0.18 5.25
N SER A 71 -24.46 0.26 4.30
CA SER A 71 -24.89 0.84 3.03
C SER A 71 -25.32 -0.21 1.99
N GLN A 72 -25.34 -1.50 2.34
CA GLN A 72 -25.63 -2.61 1.40
C GLN A 72 -24.69 -2.67 0.18
N ARG A 73 -23.51 -2.05 0.29
CA ARG A 73 -22.45 -2.04 -0.75
C ARG A 73 -21.37 -3.09 -0.49
N ALA A 74 -21.42 -3.82 0.62
CA ALA A 74 -20.56 -4.96 0.86
C ALA A 74 -20.99 -6.18 0.04
N ARG A 75 -20.00 -6.93 -0.45
CA ARG A 75 -20.15 -8.24 -1.07
C ARG A 75 -19.08 -9.18 -0.53
N ILE A 76 -19.50 -10.33 -0.01
CA ILE A 76 -18.60 -11.42 0.36
C ILE A 76 -18.30 -12.24 -0.88
N GLU A 77 -17.02 -12.54 -1.10
CA GLU A 77 -16.57 -13.36 -2.21
C GLU A 77 -16.15 -14.75 -1.73
N GLY A 78 -16.76 -15.79 -2.28
CA GLY A 78 -16.51 -17.18 -1.89
C GLY A 78 -15.04 -17.60 -2.01
N THR A 79 -14.39 -17.32 -3.13
CA THR A 79 -12.97 -17.68 -3.32
C THR A 79 -12.06 -16.97 -2.32
N THR A 80 -12.29 -15.69 -2.08
CA THR A 80 -11.49 -14.93 -1.10
C THR A 80 -11.76 -15.42 0.32
N MET A 81 -13.01 -15.79 0.65
CA MET A 81 -13.37 -16.42 1.92
C MET A 81 -12.66 -17.76 2.11
N MET A 82 -12.60 -18.61 1.08
CA MET A 82 -11.90 -19.90 1.14
C MET A 82 -10.40 -19.71 1.39
N LEU A 83 -9.75 -18.79 0.65
CA LEU A 83 -8.33 -18.48 0.84
C LEU A 83 -8.06 -17.92 2.24
N TYR A 84 -8.93 -17.04 2.74
CA TYR A 84 -8.85 -16.56 4.11
C TYR A 84 -9.04 -17.69 5.13
N GLY A 85 -9.99 -18.60 4.91
CA GLY A 85 -10.15 -19.82 5.70
C GLY A 85 -8.89 -20.69 5.72
N SER A 86 -8.21 -20.84 4.59
CA SER A 86 -6.91 -21.54 4.52
C SER A 86 -5.85 -20.84 5.37
N VAL A 87 -5.77 -19.51 5.33
CA VAL A 87 -4.89 -18.73 6.20
C VAL A 87 -5.19 -19.02 7.67
N LEU A 88 -6.47 -19.00 8.08
CA LEU A 88 -6.87 -19.30 9.46
C LEU A 88 -6.43 -20.69 9.90
N VAL A 89 -6.66 -21.70 9.05
CA VAL A 89 -6.28 -23.09 9.34
C VAL A 89 -4.77 -23.20 9.53
N PHE A 90 -3.96 -22.72 8.58
CA PHE A 90 -2.51 -22.86 8.68
C PHE A 90 -1.90 -22.00 9.81
N ALA A 91 -2.44 -20.81 10.06
CA ALA A 91 -2.02 -19.98 11.18
C ALA A 91 -2.37 -20.60 12.54
N TYR A 92 -3.54 -21.24 12.65
CA TYR A 92 -3.94 -21.98 13.85
C TYR A 92 -3.08 -23.23 14.04
N VAL A 93 -2.85 -24.03 13.00
CA VAL A 93 -1.98 -25.23 13.08
C VAL A 93 -0.56 -24.83 13.48
N SER A 94 -0.03 -23.75 12.89
CA SER A 94 1.26 -23.18 13.27
C SER A 94 1.33 -22.83 14.76
N TRP A 95 0.33 -22.09 15.27
CA TRP A 95 0.23 -21.76 16.68
C TRP A 95 0.14 -23.02 17.55
N PHE A 96 -0.81 -23.92 17.25
CA PHE A 96 -1.09 -25.12 18.02
C PHE A 96 0.11 -26.07 18.10
N MET A 97 0.80 -26.31 16.98
CA MET A 97 1.97 -27.19 16.96
C MET A 97 3.10 -26.64 17.83
N ASN A 98 3.36 -25.33 17.76
CA ASN A 98 4.43 -24.72 18.53
C ASN A 98 4.09 -24.52 20.00
N THR A 99 2.82 -24.36 20.37
CA THR A 99 2.42 -24.32 21.79
C THR A 99 2.34 -25.70 22.43
N SER A 100 1.98 -26.74 21.66
CA SER A 100 1.73 -28.08 22.21
C SER A 100 2.97 -28.98 22.17
N TYR A 101 3.78 -28.86 21.12
CA TYR A 101 4.93 -29.74 20.87
C TYR A 101 6.26 -28.97 20.76
N GLY A 102 6.24 -27.64 20.72
CA GLY A 102 7.45 -26.83 20.66
C GLY A 102 8.26 -26.90 21.96
N ALA A 103 9.59 -27.05 21.83
CA ALA A 103 10.49 -27.05 22.98
C ALA A 103 10.50 -25.70 23.74
N VAL A 104 10.19 -24.60 23.06
CA VAL A 104 10.10 -23.25 23.64
C VAL A 104 8.81 -22.60 23.16
N ASN A 105 7.95 -22.22 24.11
CA ASN A 105 6.70 -21.52 23.78
C ASN A 105 6.98 -20.05 23.43
N ARG A 106 7.18 -19.78 22.14
CA ARG A 106 7.36 -18.41 21.60
C ARG A 106 6.13 -17.87 20.89
N ALA A 107 5.16 -18.72 20.57
CA ALA A 107 3.96 -18.33 19.85
C ALA A 107 3.08 -17.40 20.68
N SER A 108 2.45 -16.42 20.04
CA SER A 108 1.60 -15.43 20.69
C SER A 108 0.16 -15.55 20.21
N PRO A 109 -0.82 -15.82 21.11
CA PRO A 109 -2.23 -15.80 20.73
C PRO A 109 -2.69 -14.40 20.28
N SER A 110 -2.10 -13.32 20.84
CA SER A 110 -2.40 -11.95 20.41
C SER A 110 -2.01 -11.69 18.96
N SER A 111 -0.82 -12.14 18.53
CA SER A 111 -0.36 -12.00 17.15
C SER A 111 -1.20 -12.82 16.17
N LEU A 112 -1.68 -14.01 16.60
CA LEU A 112 -2.64 -14.80 15.83
C LEU A 112 -3.96 -14.02 15.64
N LEU A 113 -4.58 -13.58 16.73
CA LEU A 113 -5.84 -12.82 16.68
C LEU A 113 -5.70 -11.53 15.86
N PHE A 114 -4.54 -10.88 15.96
CA PHE A 114 -4.25 -9.68 15.19
C PHE A 114 -4.13 -9.96 13.69
N LEU A 115 -3.48 -11.05 13.27
CA LEU A 115 -3.47 -11.49 11.87
C LEU A 115 -4.90 -11.74 11.36
N ILE A 116 -5.71 -12.46 12.14
CA ILE A 116 -7.10 -12.78 11.81
C ILE A 116 -7.89 -11.49 11.59
N ALA A 117 -7.88 -10.59 12.58
CA ALA A 117 -8.58 -9.31 12.48
C ALA A 117 -8.09 -8.48 11.28
N LEU A 118 -6.79 -8.34 11.12
CA LEU A 118 -6.21 -7.45 10.13
C LEU A 118 -6.53 -7.86 8.68
N TYR A 119 -6.62 -9.16 8.40
CA TYR A 119 -6.90 -9.67 7.05
C TYR A 119 -8.36 -10.00 6.77
N LEU A 120 -9.23 -10.06 7.78
CA LEU A 120 -10.67 -10.27 7.61
C LEU A 120 -11.32 -9.32 6.56
N PRO A 121 -10.99 -8.01 6.49
CA PRO A 121 -11.55 -7.11 5.50
C PRO A 121 -11.39 -7.57 4.05
N PHE A 122 -10.36 -8.36 3.72
CA PHE A 122 -10.11 -8.82 2.35
C PHE A 122 -11.25 -9.65 1.77
N VAL A 123 -11.99 -10.35 2.62
CA VAL A 123 -13.18 -11.14 2.28
C VAL A 123 -14.33 -10.26 1.78
N ILE A 124 -14.34 -8.99 2.20
CA ILE A 124 -15.39 -8.01 1.90
C ILE A 124 -14.93 -7.13 0.75
N THR A 125 -15.74 -7.07 -0.30
CA THR A 125 -15.50 -6.26 -1.49
C THR A 125 -16.63 -5.27 -1.68
N MET A 126 -16.36 -4.20 -2.41
CA MET A 126 -17.41 -3.29 -2.84
C MET A 126 -18.23 -3.95 -3.96
N ARG A 127 -19.56 -3.95 -3.80
CA ARG A 127 -20.52 -4.45 -4.78
C ARG A 127 -20.47 -3.55 -6.02
N ALA A 128 -20.24 -4.17 -7.18
CA ALA A 128 -20.30 -3.54 -8.49
C ALA A 128 -21.63 -2.77 -8.67
N SER A 129 -21.55 -1.45 -8.84
CA SER A 129 -22.66 -0.56 -9.19
C SER A 129 -22.29 0.29 -10.42
N LEU A 130 -23.30 0.77 -11.15
CA LEU A 130 -23.12 1.80 -12.17
C LEU A 130 -22.48 3.02 -11.49
N GLY A 131 -21.26 3.37 -11.89
CA GLY A 131 -20.49 4.46 -11.27
C GLY A 131 -19.30 4.03 -10.40
N ASP A 132 -19.05 2.74 -10.18
CA ASP A 132 -17.92 2.33 -9.31
C ASP A 132 -16.53 2.73 -9.84
N ALA A 133 -16.37 2.86 -11.16
CA ALA A 133 -15.16 3.41 -11.76
C ALA A 133 -14.96 4.89 -11.41
N SER A 134 -16.06 5.61 -11.16
CA SER A 134 -16.05 7.00 -10.69
C SER A 134 -15.74 7.07 -9.20
N GLU A 135 -16.21 6.12 -8.38
CA GLU A 135 -15.89 6.00 -6.94
C GLU A 135 -14.42 5.65 -6.68
N TRP A 136 -13.87 4.70 -7.44
CA TRP A 136 -12.44 4.40 -7.35
C TRP A 136 -11.60 5.62 -7.77
N ARG A 137 -11.95 6.26 -8.91
CA ARG A 137 -11.30 7.51 -9.36
C ARG A 137 -11.42 8.64 -8.33
N TRP A 138 -12.53 8.73 -7.61
CA TRP A 138 -12.71 9.67 -6.52
C TRP A 138 -11.77 9.34 -5.35
N THR A 139 -11.69 8.07 -4.96
CA THR A 139 -10.84 7.59 -3.86
C THR A 139 -9.36 7.88 -4.12
N VAL A 140 -8.86 7.57 -5.31
CA VAL A 140 -7.45 7.84 -5.66
C VAL A 140 -7.17 9.34 -5.79
N ARG A 141 -8.17 10.17 -6.17
CA ARG A 141 -8.05 11.64 -6.12
C ARG A 141 -7.98 12.15 -4.68
N ALA A 142 -8.79 11.60 -3.78
CA ALA A 142 -8.73 11.92 -2.35
C ALA A 142 -7.36 11.53 -1.76
N PHE A 143 -6.88 10.31 -2.05
CA PHE A 143 -5.53 9.87 -1.70
C PHE A 143 -4.46 10.82 -2.25
N GLY A 144 -4.52 11.19 -3.53
CA GLY A 144 -3.56 12.12 -4.13
C GLY A 144 -3.56 13.51 -3.49
N ASN A 145 -4.71 14.00 -3.01
CA ASN A 145 -4.80 15.26 -2.26
C ASN A 145 -4.16 15.14 -0.86
N ILE A 146 -4.40 14.02 -0.16
CA ILE A 146 -3.78 13.76 1.15
C ILE A 146 -2.26 13.59 1.00
N ALA A 147 -1.82 12.86 -0.03
CA ALA A 147 -0.41 12.72 -0.35
C ALA A 147 0.22 14.07 -0.71
N LEU A 148 -0.48 14.96 -1.40
CA LEU A 148 0.00 16.32 -1.69
C LEU A 148 0.21 17.13 -0.41
N LEU A 149 -0.73 17.04 0.55
CA LEU A 149 -0.54 17.64 1.87
C LEU A 149 0.73 17.12 2.55
N CYS A 150 0.94 15.79 2.55
CA CYS A 150 2.15 15.18 3.13
C CYS A 150 3.42 15.61 2.37
N ALA A 151 3.36 15.74 1.04
CA ALA A 151 4.48 16.17 0.21
C ALA A 151 4.90 17.61 0.56
N LEU A 152 3.94 18.53 0.62
CA LEU A 152 4.18 19.92 0.98
C LEU A 152 4.72 20.03 2.41
N ALA A 153 4.15 19.28 3.36
CA ALA A 153 4.63 19.24 4.73
C ALA A 153 6.07 18.68 4.82
N GLY A 154 6.40 17.63 4.06
CA GLY A 154 7.75 17.06 4.04
C GLY A 154 8.79 17.96 3.39
N ILE A 155 8.42 18.67 2.32
CA ILE A 155 9.28 19.69 1.70
C ILE A 155 9.52 20.85 2.69
N ALA A 156 8.45 21.37 3.29
CA ALA A 156 8.54 22.43 4.29
C ALA A 156 9.37 21.98 5.50
N GLN A 157 9.16 20.77 6.02
CA GLN A 157 9.93 20.16 7.09
C GLN A 157 11.43 20.11 6.75
N PHE A 158 11.76 19.68 5.53
CA PHE A 158 13.16 19.60 5.09
C PHE A 158 13.82 20.98 5.06
N PHE A 159 13.17 22.01 4.53
CA PHE A 159 13.78 23.35 4.48
C PHE A 159 13.73 24.07 5.84
N ALA A 160 12.74 23.79 6.67
CA ALA A 160 12.63 24.36 8.00
C ALA A 160 13.81 23.98 8.90
N GLN A 161 14.42 22.80 8.70
CA GLN A 161 15.55 22.34 9.53
C GLN A 161 16.79 23.25 9.47
N PHE A 162 16.92 24.06 8.41
CA PHE A 162 18.04 25.00 8.28
C PHE A 162 17.90 26.24 9.19
N ILE A 163 16.71 26.47 9.73
CA ILE A 163 16.38 27.65 10.55
C ILE A 163 15.88 27.20 11.93
N ILE A 164 15.21 26.06 12.00
CA ILE A 164 14.54 25.52 13.19
C ILE A 164 15.27 24.25 13.64
N ASP A 165 16.10 24.38 14.67
CA ASP A 165 16.79 23.26 15.31
C ASP A 165 15.99 22.77 16.52
N THR A 166 14.87 22.09 16.26
CA THR A 166 14.03 21.56 17.34
C THR A 166 13.67 20.09 17.09
N PRO A 167 13.75 19.21 18.10
CA PRO A 167 13.44 17.79 17.93
C PRO A 167 12.03 17.51 17.41
N TRP A 168 11.08 18.41 17.73
CA TRP A 168 9.68 18.28 17.35
C TRP A 168 9.41 18.39 15.86
N LEU A 169 10.33 19.03 15.12
CA LEU A 169 10.22 19.17 13.67
C LEU A 169 10.15 17.82 12.97
N PHE A 170 10.83 16.80 13.51
CA PHE A 170 10.84 15.45 12.96
C PHE A 170 10.06 14.47 13.82
N ASP A 171 10.03 14.66 15.14
CA ASP A 171 9.27 13.81 16.05
C ASP A 171 8.52 14.61 17.10
N PHE A 172 7.21 14.79 16.89
CA PHE A 172 6.32 15.41 17.88
C PHE A 172 5.63 14.39 18.80
N SER A 173 5.96 13.10 18.68
CA SER A 173 5.23 12.03 19.38
C SER A 173 5.29 12.21 20.89
N HIS A 174 6.39 12.76 21.43
CA HIS A 174 6.55 12.99 22.87
C HIS A 174 5.56 14.00 23.47
N TYR A 175 4.92 14.85 22.65
CA TYR A 175 3.84 15.74 23.10
C TYR A 175 2.46 15.10 23.08
N LEU A 176 2.31 13.95 22.43
CA LEU A 176 1.04 13.23 22.44
C LEU A 176 0.84 12.54 23.79
N PRO A 177 -0.33 12.64 24.44
CA PRO A 177 -0.62 11.85 25.64
C PRO A 177 -0.39 10.37 25.36
N GLU A 178 0.16 9.65 26.34
CA GLU A 178 0.47 8.23 26.19
C GLU A 178 -0.77 7.46 25.71
N ALA A 179 -1.96 7.69 26.26
CA ALA A 179 -3.19 7.01 25.85
C ALA A 179 -3.52 7.04 24.34
N VAL A 180 -3.09 8.09 23.62
CA VAL A 180 -3.40 8.30 22.19
C VAL A 180 -2.17 8.19 21.26
N ARG A 181 -1.00 7.88 21.82
CA ARG A 181 0.25 7.77 21.09
C ARG A 181 0.40 6.36 20.53
N ASN A 182 0.73 6.25 19.24
CA ASN A 182 1.06 4.95 18.67
C ASN A 182 2.42 4.48 19.20
N LEU A 183 2.42 3.57 20.18
CA LEU A 183 3.64 3.05 20.79
C LEU A 183 4.38 2.13 19.81
N GLY A 184 5.70 2.28 19.77
CA GLY A 184 6.59 1.48 18.96
C GLY A 184 7.94 2.16 18.82
N THR A 185 8.98 1.38 18.55
CA THR A 185 10.32 1.91 18.29
C THR A 185 10.42 2.24 16.80
N TYR A 186 10.42 3.54 16.48
CA TYR A 186 10.51 4.03 15.10
C TYR A 186 11.73 4.92 14.93
N ASN A 187 12.41 4.79 13.80
CA ASN A 187 13.53 5.65 13.45
C ASN A 187 13.03 6.93 12.80
N THR A 188 12.45 7.80 13.63
CA THR A 188 11.78 9.01 13.18
C THR A 188 12.73 10.12 12.77
N GLN A 189 13.90 10.17 13.40
CA GLN A 189 14.98 11.12 13.12
C GLN A 189 16.18 10.34 12.60
N ILE A 190 16.48 10.46 11.31
CA ILE A 190 17.61 9.77 10.69
C ILE A 190 18.56 10.82 10.11
N PRO A 191 19.77 10.98 10.66
CA PRO A 191 20.76 11.90 10.12
C PRO A 191 21.37 11.38 8.80
N VAL A 192 21.76 12.33 7.93
CA VAL A 192 22.47 12.15 6.66
C VAL A 192 23.50 13.28 6.58
N GLY A 193 24.71 13.01 7.07
CA GLY A 193 25.69 14.08 7.31
C GLY A 193 25.15 15.08 8.33
N ASN A 194 25.07 16.36 7.95
CA ASN A 194 24.55 17.44 8.79
C ASN A 194 23.03 17.69 8.62
N LEU A 195 22.34 16.84 7.87
CA LEU A 195 20.91 16.98 7.57
C LEU A 195 20.12 15.83 8.17
N TYR A 196 18.81 16.00 8.29
CA TYR A 196 17.85 14.97 8.64
C TYR A 196 16.98 14.61 7.44
N LYS A 197 16.66 13.32 7.33
CA LYS A 197 15.72 12.79 6.34
C LYS A 197 14.31 13.30 6.62
N SER A 198 13.64 13.84 5.60
CA SER A 198 12.22 14.20 5.69
C SER A 198 11.35 12.95 5.90
N ASN A 199 10.42 13.01 6.85
CA ASN A 199 9.41 11.98 7.11
C ASN A 199 7.99 12.50 6.82
N GLY A 200 7.85 13.65 6.15
CA GLY A 200 6.55 14.21 5.81
C GLY A 200 5.83 14.85 6.98
N PHE A 201 6.55 15.11 8.09
CA PHE A 201 6.05 15.56 9.39
C PHE A 201 5.12 14.56 10.10
N PHE A 202 4.09 14.08 9.40
CA PHE A 202 3.05 13.21 9.94
C PHE A 202 3.48 11.75 10.07
N LEU A 203 4.26 11.23 9.11
CA LEU A 203 4.63 9.81 9.13
C LEU A 203 5.76 9.56 10.13
N ARG A 204 5.80 8.34 10.64
CA ARG A 204 6.77 7.92 11.66
C ARG A 204 8.18 7.75 11.12
N GLU A 205 8.34 7.46 9.83
CA GLU A 205 9.64 7.16 9.23
C GLU A 205 9.78 7.75 7.83
N PRO A 206 11.00 8.16 7.44
CA PRO A 206 11.32 8.54 6.06
C PRO A 206 11.02 7.44 5.04
N SER A 207 11.14 6.15 5.41
CA SER A 207 10.77 5.01 4.56
C SER A 207 9.30 5.04 4.16
N ALA A 208 8.40 5.23 5.14
CA ALA A 208 6.96 5.29 4.90
C ALA A 208 6.60 6.51 4.04
N PHE A 209 7.19 7.67 4.32
CA PHE A 209 6.98 8.87 3.51
C PHE A 209 7.47 8.70 2.07
N SER A 210 8.67 8.14 1.88
CA SER A 210 9.22 7.87 0.56
C SER A 210 8.33 6.93 -0.26
N PHE A 211 7.79 5.88 0.37
CA PHE A 211 6.84 4.97 -0.26
C PHE A 211 5.55 5.69 -0.66
N LEU A 212 4.98 6.49 0.25
CA LEU A 212 3.77 7.27 -0.03
C LEU A 212 3.94 8.19 -1.23
N MET A 213 5.08 8.89 -1.33
CA MET A 213 5.39 9.77 -2.47
C MET A 213 5.51 9.00 -3.78
N ALA A 214 6.19 7.85 -3.77
CA ALA A 214 6.31 7.00 -4.95
C ALA A 214 4.95 6.44 -5.40
N LEU A 215 4.13 5.97 -4.45
CA LEU A 215 2.78 5.49 -4.72
C LEU A 215 1.89 6.60 -5.28
N ALA A 216 1.95 7.81 -4.70
CA ALA A 216 1.21 8.97 -5.17
C ALA A 216 1.62 9.41 -6.59
N ALA A 217 2.92 9.40 -6.89
CA ALA A 217 3.42 9.65 -8.24
C ALA A 217 2.87 8.63 -9.24
N ILE A 218 2.89 7.34 -8.90
CA ILE A 218 2.35 6.27 -9.76
C ILE A 218 0.84 6.42 -9.95
N VAL A 219 0.09 6.70 -8.89
CA VAL A 219 -1.35 6.94 -8.96
C VAL A 219 -1.63 8.10 -9.92
N GLU A 220 -0.93 9.21 -9.77
CA GLU A 220 -1.10 10.42 -10.58
C GLU A 220 -0.75 10.16 -12.06
N LEU A 221 0.32 9.41 -12.34
CA LEU A 221 0.71 8.99 -13.70
C LEU A 221 -0.33 8.11 -14.39
N ASN A 222 -1.09 7.31 -13.62
CA ASN A 222 -2.09 6.39 -14.16
C ASN A 222 -3.52 6.97 -14.16
N THR A 223 -3.73 8.16 -13.59
CA THR A 223 -5.06 8.78 -13.45
C THR A 223 -5.12 10.11 -14.21
N GLU A 224 -5.03 11.23 -13.49
CA GLU A 224 -5.25 12.59 -14.02
C GLU A 224 -4.01 13.17 -14.73
N LYS A 225 -2.83 12.54 -14.56
CA LYS A 225 -1.56 12.94 -15.19
C LYS A 225 -1.18 14.41 -14.92
N ARG A 226 -1.48 14.93 -13.73
CA ARG A 226 -1.10 16.29 -13.33
C ARG A 226 0.40 16.33 -13.05
N TRP A 227 1.19 16.59 -14.09
CA TRP A 227 2.66 16.54 -14.03
C TRP A 227 3.29 17.42 -12.95
N HIS A 228 2.67 18.55 -12.59
CA HIS A 228 3.12 19.38 -11.47
C HIS A 228 3.05 18.62 -10.13
N ARG A 229 2.02 17.80 -9.89
CA ARG A 229 1.93 16.96 -8.69
C ARG A 229 2.94 15.83 -8.73
N VAL A 230 3.13 15.19 -9.88
CA VAL A 230 4.16 14.16 -10.06
C VAL A 230 5.55 14.74 -9.73
N ALA A 231 5.87 15.92 -10.25
CA ALA A 231 7.12 16.60 -9.97
C ALA A 231 7.28 16.91 -8.47
N LEU A 232 6.22 17.41 -7.80
CA LEU A 232 6.23 17.64 -6.35
C LEU A 232 6.43 16.36 -5.55
N PHE A 233 5.77 15.25 -5.92
CA PHE A 233 5.95 13.96 -5.26
C PHE A 233 7.37 13.42 -5.45
N VAL A 234 7.93 13.50 -6.65
CA VAL A 234 9.31 13.08 -6.94
C VAL A 234 10.31 13.98 -6.21
N PHE A 235 10.05 15.28 -6.12
CA PHE A 235 10.91 16.19 -5.36
C PHE A 235 10.87 15.85 -3.86
N ALA A 236 9.68 15.71 -3.26
CA ALA A 236 9.52 15.28 -1.87
C ALA A 236 10.18 13.91 -1.60
N LEU A 237 10.07 12.96 -2.55
CA LEU A 237 10.72 11.65 -2.50
C LEU A 237 12.24 11.79 -2.35
N LEU A 238 12.88 12.68 -3.10
CA LEU A 238 14.33 12.89 -3.04
C LEU A 238 14.77 13.44 -1.68
N LEU A 239 13.99 14.34 -1.08
CA LEU A 239 14.26 14.92 0.25
C LEU A 239 14.14 13.91 1.40
N THR A 240 13.62 12.70 1.14
CA THR A 240 13.55 11.64 2.14
C THR A 240 14.85 10.85 2.28
N TYR A 241 15.78 10.93 1.31
CA TYR A 241 17.01 10.12 1.24
C TYR A 241 16.77 8.62 1.55
N SER A 242 15.62 8.10 1.11
CA SER A 242 15.18 6.73 1.37
C SER A 242 15.04 5.95 0.06
N GLY A 243 15.71 4.79 -0.01
CA GLY A 243 15.68 3.88 -1.15
C GLY A 243 14.35 3.14 -1.31
N THR A 244 13.53 3.06 -0.26
CA THR A 244 12.22 2.39 -0.31
C THR A 244 11.34 3.02 -1.39
N GLY A 245 11.12 4.33 -1.36
CA GLY A 245 10.30 4.98 -2.38
C GLY A 245 10.86 4.87 -3.82
N LEU A 246 12.18 4.96 -3.99
CA LEU A 246 12.82 4.77 -5.30
C LEU A 246 12.61 3.36 -5.86
N LEU A 247 12.81 2.35 -5.01
CA LEU A 247 12.54 0.96 -5.36
C LEU A 247 11.05 0.76 -5.72
N ALA A 248 10.13 1.35 -4.96
CA ALA A 248 8.70 1.29 -5.26
C ALA A 248 8.38 1.94 -6.61
N LEU A 249 8.99 3.09 -6.92
CA LEU A 249 8.80 3.79 -8.19
C LEU A 249 9.29 2.94 -9.37
N ILE A 250 10.50 2.36 -9.26
CA ILE A 250 11.07 1.46 -10.27
C ILE A 250 10.16 0.25 -10.48
N LEU A 251 9.80 -0.45 -9.40
CA LEU A 251 8.93 -1.62 -9.47
C LEU A 251 7.58 -1.27 -10.09
N GLY A 252 6.96 -0.14 -9.73
CA GLY A 252 5.70 0.27 -10.32
C GLY A 252 5.78 0.55 -11.80
N LEU A 253 6.86 1.21 -12.24
CA LEU A 253 7.08 1.56 -13.64
C LEU A 253 7.50 0.36 -14.49
N MET A 254 7.99 -0.74 -13.88
CA MET A 254 8.23 -2.00 -14.59
C MET A 254 6.95 -2.62 -15.13
N PHE A 255 5.80 -2.41 -14.49
CA PHE A 255 4.53 -3.03 -14.88
C PHE A 255 3.69 -2.15 -15.81
N PRO A 256 2.85 -2.72 -16.68
CA PRO A 256 2.94 -4.12 -17.15
C PRO A 256 4.26 -4.33 -17.89
N LEU A 257 4.80 -5.55 -17.85
CA LEU A 257 6.03 -5.91 -18.55
C LEU A 257 5.81 -5.85 -20.07
N GLY A 258 6.73 -5.23 -20.82
CA GLY A 258 6.68 -5.14 -22.28
C GLY A 258 7.70 -4.16 -22.87
N LEU A 259 7.74 -3.98 -24.19
CA LEU A 259 8.70 -3.08 -24.85
C LEU A 259 8.59 -1.62 -24.38
N LYS A 260 7.37 -1.16 -24.06
CA LYS A 260 7.14 0.15 -23.45
C LYS A 260 7.75 0.28 -22.06
N THR A 261 7.99 -0.83 -21.35
CA THR A 261 8.71 -0.84 -20.08
C THR A 261 10.17 -0.46 -20.27
N LEU A 262 10.83 -0.99 -21.30
CA LEU A 262 12.21 -0.64 -21.58
C LEU A 262 12.34 0.88 -21.82
N GLY A 263 11.45 1.46 -22.61
CA GLY A 263 11.42 2.91 -22.83
C GLY A 263 11.22 3.71 -21.53
N ARG A 264 10.33 3.26 -20.63
CA ARG A 264 10.13 3.89 -19.32
C ARG A 264 11.36 3.78 -18.43
N LEU A 265 11.99 2.60 -18.37
CA LEU A 265 13.21 2.37 -17.57
C LEU A 265 14.38 3.20 -18.09
N VAL A 266 14.56 3.28 -19.42
CA VAL A 266 15.56 4.16 -20.04
C VAL A 266 15.27 5.62 -19.71
N ALA A 267 14.02 6.08 -19.79
CA ALA A 267 13.67 7.45 -19.45
C ALA A 267 13.97 7.77 -17.98
N ILE A 268 13.70 6.84 -17.04
CA ILE A 268 14.06 6.99 -15.62
C ILE A 268 15.57 7.03 -15.44
N ALA A 269 16.31 6.12 -16.09
CA ALA A 269 17.76 6.07 -15.99
C ALA A 269 18.39 7.38 -16.49
N VAL A 270 17.97 7.85 -17.67
CA VAL A 270 18.44 9.12 -18.25
C VAL A 270 18.03 10.31 -17.38
N GLY A 271 16.77 10.38 -16.94
CA GLY A 271 16.29 11.45 -16.07
C GLY A 271 17.00 11.47 -14.71
N GLY A 272 17.27 10.30 -14.13
CA GLY A 272 18.02 10.14 -12.89
C GLY A 272 19.47 10.56 -13.04
N MET A 273 20.14 10.17 -14.13
CA MET A 273 21.51 10.63 -14.44
C MET A 273 21.56 12.15 -14.60
N LEU A 274 20.60 12.74 -15.33
CA LEU A 274 20.52 14.19 -15.49
C LEU A 274 20.30 14.90 -14.15
N LEU A 275 19.43 14.36 -13.30
CA LEU A 275 19.16 14.92 -11.98
C LEU A 275 20.39 14.84 -11.06
N ILE A 276 21.13 13.74 -11.10
CA ILE A 276 22.41 13.61 -10.39
C ILE A 276 23.44 14.60 -10.94
N ALA A 277 23.55 14.75 -12.27
CA ALA A 277 24.50 15.66 -12.88
C ALA A 277 24.21 17.14 -12.54
N LEU A 278 22.93 17.52 -12.44
CA LEU A 278 22.53 18.91 -12.18
C LEU A 278 22.42 19.26 -10.70
N LEU A 279 21.98 18.32 -9.86
CA LEU A 279 21.61 18.57 -8.46
C LEU A 279 22.34 17.65 -7.46
N GLY A 280 23.30 16.85 -7.93
CA GLY A 280 24.00 15.85 -7.13
C GLY A 280 24.67 16.43 -5.90
N ASP A 281 25.43 17.50 -6.07
CA ASP A 281 26.13 18.17 -4.97
C ASP A 281 25.18 18.96 -4.08
N ALA A 282 24.26 19.72 -4.68
CA ALA A 282 23.31 20.56 -3.95
C ALA A 282 22.37 19.75 -3.05
N LEU A 283 21.99 18.54 -3.48
CA LEU A 283 21.11 17.64 -2.75
C LEU A 283 21.88 16.47 -2.10
N ASN A 284 23.21 16.43 -2.13
CA ASN A 284 24.02 15.33 -1.59
C ASN A 284 23.54 13.93 -2.05
N LEU A 285 23.26 13.77 -3.34
CA LEU A 285 22.71 12.53 -3.91
C LEU A 285 23.71 11.37 -3.96
N SER A 286 25.00 11.66 -3.74
CA SER A 286 26.05 10.64 -3.56
C SER A 286 25.68 9.64 -2.47
N PHE A 287 24.98 10.08 -1.41
CA PHE A 287 24.47 9.20 -0.36
C PHE A 287 23.51 8.13 -0.91
N THR A 288 22.67 8.48 -1.89
CA THR A 288 21.74 7.55 -2.54
C THR A 288 22.49 6.55 -3.44
N VAL A 289 23.53 7.01 -4.13
CA VAL A 289 24.35 6.15 -5.01
C VAL A 289 25.15 5.13 -4.20
N ASN A 290 25.73 5.56 -3.08
CA ASN A 290 26.54 4.70 -2.20
C ASN A 290 25.72 3.58 -1.55
N ARG A 291 24.37 3.65 -1.57
CA ARG A 291 23.49 2.60 -1.03
C ARG A 291 23.63 1.25 -1.72
N ILE A 292 24.15 1.21 -2.96
CA ILE A 292 24.41 -0.07 -3.64
C ILE A 292 25.47 -0.88 -2.88
N GLN A 293 26.42 -0.22 -2.23
CA GLN A 293 27.48 -0.87 -1.45
C GLN A 293 26.97 -1.38 -0.09
N GLU A 294 25.79 -0.94 0.38
CA GLU A 294 25.20 -1.39 1.66
C GLU A 294 24.97 -2.92 1.66
N PHE A 295 24.63 -3.54 0.53
CA PHE A 295 24.34 -4.98 0.47
C PHE A 295 25.50 -5.88 0.92
N GLY A 296 26.75 -5.39 0.87
CA GLY A 296 27.94 -6.12 1.32
C GLY A 296 28.36 -5.84 2.77
N SER A 297 27.65 -4.97 3.49
CA SER A 297 28.02 -4.56 4.86
C SER A 297 26.95 -5.03 5.85
N GLU A 298 27.32 -5.93 6.77
CA GLU A 298 26.38 -6.60 7.69
C GLU A 298 25.62 -5.65 8.63
N HIS A 299 26.17 -4.45 8.88
CA HIS A 299 25.57 -3.42 9.73
C HIS A 299 24.79 -2.36 8.93
N SER A 300 24.64 -2.54 7.63
CA SER A 300 23.93 -1.59 6.78
C SER A 300 22.42 -1.82 6.79
N SER A 301 21.67 -0.77 6.45
CA SER A 301 20.22 -0.89 6.30
C SER A 301 19.80 -1.84 5.18
N ALA A 302 20.52 -1.92 4.06
CA ALA A 302 20.15 -2.81 2.96
C ALA A 302 20.42 -4.28 3.31
N TYR A 303 21.57 -4.60 3.91
CA TYR A 303 21.90 -5.97 4.32
C TYR A 303 20.87 -6.49 5.33
N ILE A 304 20.58 -5.70 6.37
CA ILE A 304 19.64 -6.05 7.43
C ILE A 304 18.23 -6.33 6.88
N ARG A 305 17.82 -5.65 5.80
CA ARG A 305 16.48 -5.79 5.20
C ARG A 305 16.35 -6.90 4.16
N TYR A 306 17.42 -7.19 3.42
CA TYR A 306 17.33 -8.07 2.24
C TYR A 306 18.19 -9.33 2.32
N VAL A 307 19.26 -9.31 3.12
CA VAL A 307 20.22 -10.43 3.23
C VAL A 307 20.08 -11.15 4.57
N ALA A 308 20.14 -10.41 5.69
CA ALA A 308 20.00 -10.99 7.03
C ALA A 308 18.77 -11.90 7.22
N PRO A 309 17.58 -11.60 6.65
CA PRO A 309 16.41 -12.48 6.80
C PRO A 309 16.60 -13.86 6.17
N LEU A 310 17.42 -13.98 5.11
CA LEU A 310 17.75 -15.27 4.49
C LEU A 310 18.54 -16.15 5.48
N HIS A 311 19.49 -15.56 6.21
CA HIS A 311 20.25 -16.28 7.24
C HIS A 311 19.36 -16.75 8.39
N VAL A 312 18.42 -15.90 8.84
CA VAL A 312 17.44 -16.27 9.89
C VAL A 312 16.60 -17.46 9.46
N ILE A 313 16.09 -17.46 8.22
CA ILE A 313 15.28 -18.57 7.70
C ILE A 313 16.13 -19.82 7.53
N ALA A 314 17.28 -19.72 6.87
CA ALA A 314 18.14 -20.86 6.59
C ALA A 314 18.60 -21.57 7.88
N SER A 315 18.87 -20.82 8.94
CA SER A 315 19.25 -21.38 10.25
C SER A 315 18.08 -21.95 11.05
N SER A 316 16.84 -21.60 10.72
CA SER A 316 15.67 -21.91 11.55
C SER A 316 14.66 -22.86 10.90
N ILE A 317 14.73 -23.08 9.59
CA ILE A 317 13.72 -23.83 8.83
C ILE A 317 13.65 -25.32 9.23
N ASP A 318 14.79 -25.92 9.57
CA ASP A 318 14.92 -27.35 9.93
C ASP A 318 15.11 -27.57 11.44
N SER A 319 14.76 -26.58 12.26
CA SER A 319 14.92 -26.67 13.72
C SER A 319 13.99 -27.71 14.37
N THR A 320 12.82 -27.99 13.78
CA THR A 320 11.93 -29.09 14.17
C THR A 320 11.29 -29.75 12.94
N PRO A 321 10.73 -30.97 13.04
CA PRO A 321 10.15 -31.68 11.90
C PRO A 321 8.99 -30.95 11.19
N TRP A 322 8.34 -30.00 11.85
CA TRP A 322 7.18 -29.28 11.32
C TRP A 322 7.48 -27.81 10.94
N THR A 323 8.61 -27.24 11.36
CA THR A 323 8.90 -25.80 11.17
C THR A 323 8.97 -25.40 9.69
N ALA A 324 9.46 -26.27 8.81
CA ALA A 324 9.46 -25.99 7.38
C ALA A 324 8.05 -25.78 6.81
N LEU A 325 7.06 -26.56 7.26
CA LEU A 325 5.70 -26.53 6.75
C LEU A 325 4.80 -25.52 7.48
N PHE A 326 4.93 -25.45 8.81
CA PHE A 326 4.02 -24.70 9.68
C PHE A 326 4.72 -23.57 10.47
N GLY A 327 6.03 -23.41 10.38
CA GLY A 327 6.77 -22.33 11.03
C GLY A 327 6.90 -22.49 12.55
N HIS A 328 7.31 -21.40 13.18
CA HIS A 328 7.63 -21.26 14.61
C HIS A 328 6.48 -20.70 15.46
N GLY A 329 5.34 -20.40 14.83
CA GLY A 329 4.17 -19.84 15.48
C GLY A 329 4.09 -18.31 15.35
N PRO A 330 2.88 -17.73 15.42
CA PRO A 330 2.66 -16.29 15.29
C PRO A 330 3.43 -15.47 16.33
N GLY A 331 4.09 -14.39 15.92
CA GLY A 331 4.82 -13.48 16.82
C GLY A 331 6.15 -14.02 17.37
N SER A 332 6.62 -15.17 16.89
CA SER A 332 7.83 -15.82 17.37
C SER A 332 9.13 -15.18 16.86
N ILE A 333 9.11 -14.47 15.71
CA ILE A 333 10.35 -13.95 15.10
C ILE A 333 11.01 -12.88 15.96
N GLN A 334 10.21 -11.97 16.53
CA GLN A 334 10.67 -10.89 17.40
C GLN A 334 11.16 -11.40 18.76
N ARG A 335 10.68 -12.57 19.19
CA ARG A 335 11.06 -13.23 20.44
C ARG A 335 12.26 -14.15 20.30
N THR A 336 12.69 -14.41 19.05
CA THR A 336 13.82 -15.29 18.74
C THR A 336 15.11 -14.51 18.54
N SER A 337 15.05 -13.22 18.19
CA SER A 337 16.21 -12.45 17.75
C SER A 337 16.88 -11.65 18.88
N GLN A 338 17.73 -12.31 19.67
CA GLN A 338 18.94 -11.67 20.22
C GLN A 338 20.19 -11.94 19.37
N ALA A 339 20.11 -12.80 18.34
CA ALA A 339 21.30 -13.22 17.58
C ALA A 339 21.57 -12.42 16.28
N PHE A 340 20.58 -11.72 15.71
CA PHE A 340 20.77 -10.89 14.51
C PHE A 340 19.91 -9.62 14.60
N GLN A 341 20.51 -8.44 14.35
CA GLN A 341 19.77 -7.21 14.07
C GLN A 341 19.09 -7.32 12.69
N ALA A 342 18.20 -8.29 12.51
CA ALA A 342 17.52 -8.54 11.25
C ALA A 342 16.17 -7.80 11.24
N PHE A 343 15.90 -7.13 10.13
CA PHE A 343 14.56 -6.62 9.84
C PHE A 343 13.68 -7.79 9.39
N ASP A 344 12.37 -7.77 9.68
CA ASP A 344 11.47 -8.89 9.41
C ASP A 344 10.53 -8.62 8.23
N PRO A 345 11.01 -8.62 6.96
CA PRO A 345 10.14 -8.40 5.83
C PRO A 345 9.05 -9.46 5.77
N THR A 346 7.87 -9.10 5.25
CA THR A 346 6.67 -9.95 5.29
C THR A 346 6.92 -11.37 4.78
N TRP A 347 7.63 -11.54 3.67
CA TRP A 347 7.96 -12.87 3.13
C TRP A 347 8.76 -13.72 4.14
N ALA A 348 9.74 -13.12 4.81
CA ALA A 348 10.59 -13.82 5.77
C ALA A 348 9.82 -14.15 7.03
N LYS A 349 9.03 -13.20 7.52
CA LYS A 349 8.15 -13.40 8.67
C LYS A 349 7.11 -14.48 8.41
N LEU A 350 6.56 -14.54 7.19
CA LEU A 350 5.60 -15.58 6.81
C LEU A 350 6.23 -16.96 6.83
N ILE A 351 7.39 -17.13 6.21
CA ILE A 351 8.09 -18.42 6.18
C ILE A 351 8.52 -18.81 7.60
N PHE A 352 9.06 -17.88 8.39
CA PHE A 352 9.52 -18.15 9.74
C PHE A 352 8.35 -18.49 10.68
N GLU A 353 7.33 -17.65 10.76
CA GLU A 353 6.26 -17.80 11.75
C GLU A 353 5.20 -18.83 11.31
N TYR A 354 4.90 -18.92 10.01
CA TYR A 354 3.76 -19.70 9.49
C TYR A 354 4.16 -20.83 8.52
N GLY A 355 5.45 -20.98 8.22
CA GLY A 355 5.97 -22.00 7.32
C GLY A 355 5.59 -21.78 5.86
N LEU A 356 6.00 -22.72 5.00
CA LEU A 356 5.73 -22.64 3.56
C LEU A 356 4.22 -22.67 3.24
N LEU A 357 3.43 -23.44 3.99
CA LEU A 357 1.98 -23.56 3.74
C LEU A 357 1.23 -22.29 4.15
N GLY A 358 1.54 -21.73 5.32
CA GLY A 358 0.96 -20.47 5.76
C GLY A 358 1.37 -19.30 4.87
N CYS A 359 2.64 -19.26 4.45
CA CYS A 359 3.13 -18.29 3.47
C CYS A 359 2.36 -18.40 2.14
N ALA A 360 2.26 -19.60 1.57
CA ALA A 360 1.54 -19.84 0.32
C ALA A 360 0.06 -19.43 0.41
N ALA A 361 -0.62 -19.75 1.51
CA ALA A 361 -2.01 -19.38 1.72
C ALA A 361 -2.21 -17.86 1.78
N LEU A 362 -1.38 -17.14 2.54
CA LEU A 362 -1.55 -15.69 2.69
C LEU A 362 -1.13 -14.92 1.44
N VAL A 363 -0.03 -15.32 0.79
CA VAL A 363 0.37 -14.73 -0.49
C VAL A 363 -0.71 -14.99 -1.54
N SER A 364 -1.30 -16.18 -1.59
CA SER A 364 -2.42 -16.48 -2.49
C SER A 364 -3.64 -15.60 -2.22
N LEU A 365 -4.00 -15.36 -0.95
CA LEU A 365 -5.08 -14.45 -0.58
C LEU A 365 -4.84 -13.03 -1.13
N VAL A 366 -3.64 -12.48 -0.87
CA VAL A 366 -3.30 -11.10 -1.29
C VAL A 366 -3.18 -10.98 -2.81
N VAL A 367 -2.51 -11.94 -3.46
CA VAL A 367 -2.37 -11.98 -4.92
C VAL A 367 -3.74 -12.10 -5.58
N HIS A 368 -4.60 -13.02 -5.11
CA HIS A 368 -5.96 -13.16 -5.63
C HIS A 368 -6.74 -11.86 -5.51
N ALA A 369 -6.71 -11.21 -4.33
CA ALA A 369 -7.39 -9.94 -4.08
C ALA A 369 -6.90 -8.80 -4.98
N LEU A 370 -5.61 -8.77 -5.32
CA LEU A 370 -5.03 -7.80 -6.25
C LEU A 370 -5.34 -8.13 -7.72
N VAL A 371 -5.24 -9.40 -8.13
CA VAL A 371 -5.48 -9.82 -9.51
C VAL A 371 -6.92 -9.55 -9.93
N ARG A 372 -7.89 -9.79 -9.04
CA ARG A 372 -9.30 -9.48 -9.28
C ARG A 372 -9.63 -7.98 -9.26
N SER A 373 -8.70 -7.15 -8.77
CA SER A 373 -8.91 -5.71 -8.69
C SER A 373 -8.89 -5.05 -10.07
N GLY A 374 -9.78 -4.08 -10.26
CA GLY A 374 -9.86 -3.25 -11.48
C GLY A 374 -8.76 -2.18 -11.59
N VAL A 375 -7.86 -2.12 -10.60
CA VAL A 375 -6.84 -1.08 -10.45
C VAL A 375 -5.66 -1.29 -11.41
N PRO A 376 -5.00 -0.21 -11.91
CA PRO A 376 -3.83 -0.31 -12.78
C PRO A 376 -2.75 -1.27 -12.25
N ALA A 377 -2.13 -2.03 -13.17
CA ALA A 377 -1.13 -3.04 -12.81
C ALA A 377 0.07 -2.48 -12.04
N GLN A 378 0.46 -1.24 -12.34
CA GLN A 378 1.53 -0.49 -11.68
C GLN A 378 1.24 -0.33 -10.18
N MET A 379 0.03 0.12 -9.84
CA MET A 379 -0.38 0.32 -8.46
C MET A 379 -0.45 -1.02 -7.72
N ARG A 380 -1.02 -2.06 -8.36
CA ARG A 380 -1.10 -3.40 -7.78
C ARG A 380 0.29 -3.98 -7.48
N ALA A 381 1.22 -3.83 -8.43
CA ALA A 381 2.60 -4.28 -8.25
C ALA A 381 3.28 -3.55 -7.09
N VAL A 382 3.19 -2.21 -7.03
CA VAL A 382 3.80 -1.44 -5.94
C VAL A 382 3.22 -1.78 -4.58
N LEU A 383 1.90 -1.87 -4.47
CA LEU A 383 1.26 -2.24 -3.21
C LEU A 383 1.65 -3.67 -2.79
N PHE A 384 1.72 -4.61 -3.73
CA PHE A 384 2.16 -5.98 -3.47
C PHE A 384 3.61 -6.06 -3.00
N PHE A 385 4.53 -5.47 -3.76
CA PHE A 385 5.95 -5.53 -3.42
C PHE A 385 6.27 -4.74 -2.16
N CYS A 386 5.58 -3.63 -1.92
CA CYS A 386 5.67 -2.93 -0.64
C CYS A 386 5.28 -3.85 0.51
N TRP A 387 4.10 -4.46 0.42
CA TRP A 387 3.61 -5.38 1.42
C TRP A 387 4.55 -6.58 1.62
N LEU A 388 5.05 -7.20 0.55
CA LEU A 388 5.80 -8.46 0.63
C LEU A 388 7.27 -8.27 0.98
N ILE A 389 7.97 -7.34 0.31
CA ILE A 389 9.43 -7.25 0.28
C ILE A 389 9.96 -6.05 1.05
N MET A 390 9.32 -4.89 0.92
CA MET A 390 9.95 -3.61 1.29
C MET A 390 9.85 -3.28 2.77
N GLY A 391 9.05 -4.03 3.53
CA GLY A 391 8.85 -3.81 4.95
C GLY A 391 8.31 -5.01 5.72
N GLY A 392 8.41 -4.97 7.05
CA GLY A 392 7.67 -5.85 7.96
C GLY A 392 6.21 -5.43 8.03
N HIS A 393 5.47 -5.71 6.97
CA HIS A 393 4.12 -5.16 6.76
C HIS A 393 3.01 -6.18 6.96
N LEU A 394 3.36 -7.43 7.29
CA LEU A 394 2.43 -8.50 7.62
C LEU A 394 1.40 -8.07 8.68
N LEU A 395 1.89 -7.49 9.77
CA LEU A 395 1.07 -7.02 10.90
C LEU A 395 1.14 -5.49 11.02
N SER A 396 1.21 -4.78 9.90
CA SER A 396 1.18 -3.31 9.87
C SER A 396 -0.19 -2.83 9.37
N PRO A 397 -1.08 -2.37 10.29
CA PRO A 397 -2.40 -1.89 9.91
C PRO A 397 -2.39 -0.81 8.85
N ASP A 398 -1.40 0.08 8.85
CA ASP A 398 -1.36 1.19 7.89
C ASP A 398 -1.20 0.70 6.46
N ASN A 399 -0.31 -0.28 6.25
CA ASN A 399 -0.02 -0.81 4.93
C ASN A 399 -1.10 -1.76 4.45
N VAL A 400 -1.62 -2.63 5.33
CA VAL A 400 -2.72 -3.53 4.96
C VAL A 400 -4.01 -2.73 4.68
N SER A 401 -4.30 -1.68 5.44
CA SER A 401 -5.42 -0.76 5.17
C SER A 401 -5.22 -0.02 3.85
N THR A 402 -4.02 0.50 3.58
CA THR A 402 -3.70 1.18 2.31
C THR A 402 -3.86 0.24 1.12
N LEU A 403 -3.36 -1.00 1.22
CA LEU A 403 -3.51 -2.06 0.23
C LEU A 403 -4.99 -2.39 -0.02
N TYR A 404 -5.79 -2.52 1.05
CA TYR A 404 -7.21 -2.80 0.96
C TYR A 404 -7.99 -1.66 0.27
N VAL A 405 -7.83 -0.44 0.79
CA VAL A 405 -8.59 0.75 0.37
C VAL A 405 -8.22 1.19 -1.04
N LEU A 406 -6.94 1.08 -1.46
CA LEU A 406 -6.54 1.54 -2.79
C LEU A 406 -6.67 0.45 -3.87
N ALA A 407 -6.71 -0.83 -3.50
CA ALA A 407 -6.73 -1.93 -4.46
C ALA A 407 -7.75 -3.04 -4.15
N CYS A 408 -7.63 -3.75 -3.02
CA CYS A 408 -8.32 -5.04 -2.85
C CYS A 408 -9.85 -4.94 -2.71
N MET A 409 -10.41 -3.81 -2.26
CA MET A 409 -11.86 -3.67 -2.14
C MET A 409 -12.58 -3.44 -3.48
N TRP A 410 -11.84 -3.06 -4.54
CA TRP A 410 -12.38 -2.74 -5.87
C TRP A 410 -12.36 -3.98 -6.77
N ARG A 411 -13.42 -4.25 -7.54
CA ARG A 411 -13.51 -5.39 -8.47
C ARG A 411 -13.48 -4.96 -9.94
N ARG A 412 -12.91 -5.81 -10.80
CA ARG A 412 -12.77 -5.57 -12.24
C ARG A 412 -14.09 -5.62 -13.04
N ASP A 413 -15.12 -6.27 -12.51
CA ASP A 413 -16.45 -6.43 -13.16
C ASP A 413 -17.13 -5.08 -13.49
N VAL A 414 -16.58 -3.97 -13.00
CA VAL A 414 -17.02 -2.59 -13.24
C VAL A 414 -16.52 -2.03 -14.58
N ALA A 415 -15.34 -2.43 -15.06
CA ALA A 415 -14.74 -1.88 -16.27
C ALA A 415 -15.39 -2.42 -17.57
N SER A 416 -15.92 -3.63 -17.52
CA SER A 416 -16.67 -4.24 -18.63
C SER A 416 -18.05 -3.61 -18.83
N VAL A 417 -18.68 -3.12 -17.75
CA VAL A 417 -19.98 -2.43 -17.83
C VAL A 417 -19.81 -1.05 -18.49
N GLU A 418 -18.74 -0.31 -18.18
CA GLU A 418 -18.45 0.99 -18.79
C GLU A 418 -18.06 0.86 -20.29
N ALA A 419 -17.38 -0.23 -20.67
CA ALA A 419 -17.11 -0.56 -22.07
C ALA A 419 -18.37 -1.01 -22.85
N ALA A 420 -19.29 -1.71 -22.19
CA ALA A 420 -20.56 -2.12 -22.78
C ALA A 420 -21.58 -0.96 -22.84
N ALA A 421 -21.48 0.03 -21.96
CA ALA A 421 -22.35 1.19 -21.91
C ALA A 421 -21.95 2.32 -22.87
N ARG A 422 -20.78 2.24 -23.52
CA ARG A 422 -20.47 3.13 -24.64
C ARG A 422 -21.33 2.68 -25.83
N PRO A 423 -22.33 3.46 -26.27
CA PRO A 423 -22.99 3.17 -27.53
C PRO A 423 -21.90 3.09 -28.60
N SER A 424 -21.95 2.04 -29.41
CA SER A 424 -21.03 1.84 -30.52
C SER A 424 -21.13 3.02 -31.47
N GLU A 425 -20.29 4.03 -31.26
CA GLU A 425 -20.16 5.22 -32.11
C GLU A 425 -19.76 4.84 -33.55
N ASN A 426 -19.38 3.58 -33.78
CA ASN A 426 -19.08 2.99 -35.08
C ASN A 426 -20.26 2.26 -35.76
N ALA A 427 -21.46 2.22 -35.19
CA ALA A 427 -22.62 1.54 -35.81
C ALA A 427 -23.46 2.45 -36.73
N ALA A 428 -23.16 3.74 -36.83
CA ALA A 428 -23.92 4.70 -37.63
C ALA A 428 -23.04 5.52 -38.58
N LEU A 429 -22.31 4.85 -39.47
CA LEU A 429 -21.93 5.45 -40.75
C LEU A 429 -22.48 4.57 -41.87
N PRO A 430 -23.72 4.81 -42.33
CA PRO A 430 -24.15 4.23 -43.59
C PRO A 430 -23.23 4.80 -44.67
N HIS A 431 -22.49 3.92 -45.34
CA HIS A 431 -21.76 4.22 -46.56
C HIS A 431 -22.74 4.71 -47.63
N ALA A 432 -23.05 6.00 -47.63
CA ALA A 432 -23.58 6.70 -48.78
C ALA A 432 -22.41 6.95 -49.74
N ARG A 433 -22.09 5.95 -50.57
CA ARG A 433 -21.40 6.16 -51.84
C ARG A 433 -22.43 6.03 -52.95
N SER A 434 -22.86 7.17 -53.47
CA SER A 434 -23.49 7.28 -54.78
C SER A 434 -23.11 8.62 -55.40
N VAL A 435 -22.66 8.52 -56.67
CA VAL A 435 -22.19 9.53 -57.64
C VAL A 435 -20.71 9.84 -57.57
#